data_AF-A0A7W1NM26-F1
#
_entry.id   AF-A0A7W1NM26-F1
#
_cell.length_a   1.000
_cell.length_b   1.000
_cell.length_c   1.000
_cell.angle_alpha   90.00
_cell.angle_beta   90.00
_cell.angle_gamma   90.00
#
_symmetry.space_group_name_H-M   'P 1'
#
loop_
_entity.id
_entity.type
_entity.pdbx_description
1 polymer ?
#
loop_
_entity_poly.entity_id
_entity_poly.type
_entity_poly.pdbx_seq_one_letter_code
_entity_poly.pdbx_strand_id
1 'polypeptide(L)'
;MAHTMQPSQALKPNWTVSGVVEAPVEKVWPLLLDSFSSVGVDRKAVESYSGQQPYVIYIGKPGNGKITVEVDKVKRSILIQGEWWYRGVHTVTPHPRGSLITYNVYNIAPGIGWWAAQWVQGRETARGMKGQLQAGLDAIGKQLGCAVFRVST
;
A
#
# COMPACT_ATOMS: atom_id res chain seq x y z
N MET A 1 -25.34 10.14 6.36
CA MET A 1 -24.96 10.38 4.94
C MET A 1 -23.84 9.41 4.61
N ALA A 2 -24.11 8.39 3.79
CA ALA A 2 -23.10 7.42 3.40
C ALA A 2 -22.12 8.11 2.45
N HIS A 3 -20.86 8.27 2.86
CA HIS A 3 -19.80 8.66 1.93
C HIS A 3 -19.54 7.47 1.01
N THR A 4 -20.22 7.45 -0.13
CA THR A 4 -19.85 6.63 -1.27
C THR A 4 -18.42 7.03 -1.66
N MET A 5 -17.45 6.16 -1.36
CA MET A 5 -16.10 6.29 -1.88
C MET A 5 -16.19 6.31 -3.40
N GLN A 6 -15.77 7.43 -3.99
CA GLN A 6 -15.69 7.57 -5.44
C GLN A 6 -14.73 6.52 -6.00
N PRO A 7 -15.08 5.87 -7.11
CA PRO A 7 -14.15 5.01 -7.83
C PRO A 7 -12.91 5.83 -8.17
N SER A 8 -11.74 5.19 -8.02
CA SER A 8 -10.43 5.80 -8.24
C SER A 8 -10.39 6.61 -9.54
N GLN A 9 -10.58 7.93 -9.45
CA GLN A 9 -10.07 8.83 -10.47
C GLN A 9 -8.59 8.50 -10.64
N ALA A 10 -8.12 8.41 -11.89
CA ALA A 10 -6.74 8.08 -12.23
C ALA A 10 -5.80 9.21 -11.81
N LEU A 11 -5.60 9.34 -10.49
CA LEU A 11 -4.58 10.19 -9.90
C LEU A 11 -3.22 9.69 -10.41
N LYS A 12 -2.38 10.60 -10.90
CA LYS A 12 -0.99 10.26 -11.18
C LYS A 12 -0.28 10.06 -9.83
N PRO A 13 0.45 8.96 -9.62
CA PRO A 13 1.23 8.80 -8.41
C PRO A 13 2.28 9.91 -8.33
N ASN A 14 2.41 10.51 -7.16
CA ASN A 14 3.51 11.42 -6.85
C ASN A 14 4.82 10.65 -6.96
N TRP A 15 4.87 9.46 -6.35
CA TRP A 15 6.01 8.55 -6.44
C TRP A 15 5.51 7.11 -6.58
N THR A 16 6.29 6.35 -7.33
CA THR A 16 6.15 4.90 -7.44
C THR A 16 7.47 4.26 -7.01
N VAL A 17 7.35 3.10 -6.36
CA VAL A 17 8.47 2.21 -6.08
C VAL A 17 8.00 0.80 -6.38
N SER A 18 8.83 0.03 -7.06
CA SER A 18 8.48 -1.34 -7.43
C SER A 18 9.65 -2.28 -7.23
N GLY A 19 9.33 -3.54 -6.94
CA GLY A 19 10.30 -4.61 -6.82
C GLY A 19 9.69 -5.94 -7.25
N VAL A 20 10.55 -6.80 -7.78
CA VAL A 20 10.19 -8.16 -8.14
C VAL A 20 10.71 -9.11 -7.08
N VAL A 21 9.84 -9.96 -6.57
CA VAL A 21 10.20 -11.08 -5.69
C VAL A 21 10.13 -12.36 -6.54
N GLU A 22 11.18 -13.18 -6.53
CA GLU A 22 11.24 -14.46 -7.26
C GLU A 22 10.41 -15.57 -6.60
N ALA A 23 9.14 -15.28 -6.39
CA ALA A 23 8.15 -16.21 -5.85
C ALA A 23 6.77 -15.93 -6.46
N PRO A 24 5.89 -16.94 -6.56
CA PRO A 24 4.54 -16.77 -7.06
C PRO A 24 3.69 -15.89 -6.14
N VAL A 25 2.69 -15.24 -6.72
CA VAL A 25 1.85 -14.24 -6.04
C VAL A 25 1.16 -14.82 -4.81
N GLU A 26 0.79 -16.10 -4.86
CA GLU A 26 0.12 -16.83 -3.78
C GLU A 26 1.00 -17.00 -2.55
N LYS A 27 2.33 -16.95 -2.70
CA LYS A 27 3.29 -16.96 -1.59
C LYS A 27 3.66 -15.55 -1.12
N VAL A 28 3.70 -14.60 -2.04
CA VAL A 28 4.08 -13.21 -1.74
C VAL A 28 2.96 -12.43 -1.05
N TRP A 29 1.72 -12.60 -1.51
CA TRP A 29 0.56 -11.85 -1.01
C TRP A 29 0.31 -12.03 0.50
N PRO A 30 0.33 -13.26 1.07
CA PRO A 30 0.17 -13.46 2.52
C PRO A 30 1.26 -12.76 3.33
N LEU A 31 2.50 -12.72 2.84
CA LEU A 31 3.62 -12.08 3.53
C LEU A 31 3.54 -10.56 3.43
N LEU A 32 3.02 -10.04 2.32
CA LEU A 32 2.71 -8.63 2.23
C LEU A 32 1.64 -8.26 3.26
N LEU A 33 0.56 -9.03 3.41
CA LEU A 33 -0.44 -8.79 4.47
C LEU A 33 0.19 -8.80 5.86
N ASP A 34 1.04 -9.79 6.15
CA ASP A 34 1.72 -9.91 7.45
C ASP A 34 2.61 -8.69 7.76
N SER A 35 3.20 -8.06 6.75
CA SER A 35 4.00 -6.84 6.92
C SER A 35 3.18 -5.63 7.42
N PHE A 36 1.87 -5.64 7.21
CA PHE A 36 0.93 -4.60 7.67
C PHE A 36 0.22 -4.95 9.00
N SER A 37 0.62 -6.03 9.67
CA SER A 37 0.06 -6.41 10.98
C SER A 37 0.23 -5.33 12.06
N SER A 38 1.34 -4.56 12.00
CA SER A 38 1.60 -3.42 12.89
C SER A 38 0.60 -2.27 12.71
N VAL A 39 -0.04 -2.18 11.55
CA VAL A 39 -1.13 -1.24 11.25
C VAL A 39 -2.47 -1.97 11.22
N GLY A 40 -2.65 -3.01 12.03
CA GLY A 40 -3.95 -3.63 12.29
C GLY A 40 -4.47 -4.55 11.19
N VAL A 41 -3.70 -4.85 10.14
CA VAL A 41 -4.07 -5.85 9.14
C VAL A 41 -3.88 -7.25 9.72
N ASP A 42 -4.98 -7.93 10.04
CA ASP A 42 -4.96 -9.34 10.40
C ASP A 42 -5.20 -10.20 9.14
N ARG A 43 -4.18 -10.96 8.72
CA ARG A 43 -4.27 -11.88 7.59
C ARG A 43 -5.43 -12.85 7.71
N LYS A 44 -5.65 -13.45 8.89
CA LYS A 44 -6.73 -14.43 9.08
C LYS A 44 -8.10 -13.78 8.91
N ALA A 45 -8.27 -12.57 9.44
CA ALA A 45 -9.50 -11.81 9.27
C ALA A 45 -9.75 -11.45 7.80
N VAL A 46 -8.71 -10.99 7.09
CA VAL A 46 -8.76 -10.71 5.65
C VAL A 46 -9.14 -11.97 4.86
N GLU A 47 -8.47 -13.09 5.09
CA GLU A 47 -8.69 -14.35 4.36
C GLU A 47 -10.10 -14.90 4.58
N SER A 48 -10.59 -14.87 5.82
CA SER A 48 -11.93 -15.34 6.20
C SER A 48 -13.07 -14.38 5.82
N TYR A 49 -12.77 -13.12 5.52
CA TYR A 49 -13.78 -12.15 5.08
C TYR A 49 -14.43 -12.58 3.75
N SER A 50 -15.74 -12.85 3.77
CA SER A 50 -16.50 -13.34 2.61
C SER A 50 -17.16 -12.24 1.76
N GLY A 51 -16.98 -10.96 2.12
CA GLY A 51 -17.58 -9.86 1.40
C GLY A 51 -16.97 -9.65 0.01
N GLN A 52 -17.79 -9.15 -0.91
CA GLN A 52 -17.36 -8.81 -2.28
C GLN A 52 -16.60 -7.47 -2.34
N GLN A 53 -16.72 -6.65 -1.29
CA GLN A 53 -16.05 -5.36 -1.17
C GLN A 53 -14.65 -5.54 -0.56
N PRO A 54 -13.77 -4.52 -0.63
CA PRO A 54 -12.54 -4.54 0.14
C PRO A 54 -12.80 -4.67 1.64
N TYR A 55 -11.93 -5.39 2.34
CA TYR A 55 -11.94 -5.44 3.80
C TYR A 55 -11.40 -4.12 4.34
N VAL A 56 -12.20 -3.38 5.11
CA VAL A 56 -11.86 -2.03 5.57
C VAL A 56 -11.60 -1.98 7.07
N ILE A 57 -10.47 -1.41 7.47
CA ILE A 57 -10.08 -1.17 8.85
C ILE A 57 -9.95 0.33 9.07
N TYR A 58 -10.45 0.83 10.20
CA TYR A 58 -10.25 2.20 10.64
C TYR A 58 -9.38 2.21 11.89
N ILE A 59 -8.32 3.01 11.87
CA ILE A 59 -7.34 3.07 12.96
C ILE A 59 -7.22 4.51 13.40
N GLY A 60 -7.08 4.72 14.71
CA GLY A 60 -7.03 6.06 15.30
C GLY A 60 -8.40 6.71 15.46
N LYS A 61 -8.40 7.97 15.89
CA LYS A 61 -9.62 8.78 16.08
C LYS A 61 -9.64 9.90 15.04
N PRO A 62 -10.83 10.29 14.53
CA PRO A 62 -10.95 11.43 13.62
C PRO A 62 -10.27 12.68 14.17
N GLY A 63 -9.49 13.37 13.32
CA GLY A 63 -8.76 14.59 13.70
C GLY A 63 -7.48 14.35 14.53
N ASN A 64 -7.22 13.11 14.93
CA ASN A 64 -6.01 12.70 15.67
C ASN A 64 -5.19 11.66 14.88
N GLY A 65 -5.18 11.77 13.55
CA GLY A 65 -4.42 10.87 12.68
C GLY A 65 -5.17 9.58 12.37
N LYS A 66 -6.47 9.68 12.02
CA LYS A 66 -7.20 8.51 11.53
C LYS A 66 -6.56 8.02 10.24
N ILE A 67 -6.41 6.71 10.12
CA ILE A 67 -6.07 6.06 8.86
C ILE A 67 -7.15 5.05 8.50
N THR A 68 -7.43 4.96 7.21
CA THR A 68 -8.27 3.92 6.62
C THR A 68 -7.36 2.97 5.87
N VAL A 69 -7.49 1.67 6.16
CA VAL A 69 -6.81 0.61 5.44
C VAL A 69 -7.86 -0.21 4.71
N GLU A 70 -7.68 -0.40 3.40
CA GLU A 70 -8.54 -1.25 2.59
C GLU A 70 -7.71 -2.37 1.99
N VAL A 71 -8.21 -3.61 2.10
CA VAL A 71 -7.58 -4.79 1.53
C VAL A 71 -8.51 -5.41 0.51
N ASP A 72 -8.14 -5.34 -0.76
CA ASP A 72 -8.82 -6.00 -1.87
C ASP A 72 -8.07 -7.29 -2.20
N LYS A 73 -8.67 -8.44 -1.86
CA LYS A 73 -8.08 -9.76 -2.11
C LYS A 73 -8.07 -10.15 -3.59
N VAL A 74 -9.04 -9.65 -4.35
CA VAL A 74 -9.18 -9.99 -5.78
C VAL A 74 -8.12 -9.26 -6.57
N LYS A 75 -7.94 -7.97 -6.31
CA LYS A 75 -6.88 -7.15 -6.94
C LYS A 75 -5.52 -7.31 -6.27
N ARG A 76 -5.47 -7.98 -5.11
CA ARG A 76 -4.28 -8.16 -4.27
C ARG A 76 -3.62 -6.82 -3.99
N SER A 77 -4.43 -5.90 -3.46
CA SER A 77 -4.02 -4.55 -3.15
C SER A 77 -4.34 -4.14 -1.72
N ILE A 78 -3.43 -3.39 -1.11
CA ILE A 78 -3.58 -2.77 0.21
C ILE A 78 -3.49 -1.27 0.03
N LEU A 79 -4.59 -0.57 0.28
CA LEU A 79 -4.65 0.88 0.29
C LEU A 79 -4.57 1.37 1.74
N ILE A 80 -3.72 2.36 1.99
CA ILE A 80 -3.66 3.09 3.25
C ILE A 80 -3.91 4.55 2.93
N GLN A 81 -4.88 5.14 3.60
CA GLN A 81 -5.24 6.54 3.43
C GLN A 81 -5.24 7.27 4.76
N GLY A 82 -4.52 8.38 4.83
CA GLY A 82 -4.63 9.34 5.93
C GLY A 82 -5.72 10.38 5.67
N GLU A 83 -6.00 11.22 6.66
CA GLU A 83 -7.08 12.21 6.58
C GLU A 83 -6.80 13.39 5.65
N TRP A 84 -5.52 13.73 5.43
CA TRP A 84 -5.17 15.00 4.79
C TRP A 84 -4.71 14.89 3.34
N TRP A 85 -3.55 14.28 3.10
CA TRP A 85 -2.93 14.26 1.77
C TRP A 85 -2.53 12.87 1.29
N TYR A 86 -2.30 11.94 2.22
CA TYR A 86 -1.61 10.70 1.92
C TYR A 86 -2.58 9.60 1.51
N ARG A 87 -2.33 9.00 0.35
CA ARG A 87 -2.85 7.69 -0.03
C ARG A 87 -1.72 6.84 -0.59
N GLY A 88 -1.41 5.73 0.07
CA GLY A 88 -0.46 4.72 -0.39
C GLY A 88 -1.21 3.49 -0.88
N VAL A 89 -0.85 2.94 -2.04
CA VAL A 89 -1.44 1.72 -2.59
C VAL A 89 -0.35 0.72 -2.92
N HIS A 90 -0.38 -0.42 -2.25
CA HIS A 90 0.48 -1.56 -2.55
C HIS A 90 -0.30 -2.56 -3.40
N THR A 91 0.28 -3.07 -4.47
CA THR A 91 -0.33 -4.08 -5.34
C THR A 91 0.64 -5.22 -5.60
N VAL A 92 0.16 -6.47 -5.61
CA VAL A 92 0.94 -7.64 -6.02
C VAL A 92 0.36 -8.21 -7.30
N THR A 93 1.17 -8.26 -8.35
CA THR A 93 0.75 -8.75 -9.67
C THR A 93 1.73 -9.82 -10.18
N PRO A 94 1.28 -10.77 -11.03
CA PRO A 94 2.18 -11.72 -11.66
C PRO A 94 3.25 -11.02 -12.50
N HIS A 95 4.47 -11.54 -12.46
CA HIS A 95 5.60 -11.09 -13.27
C HIS A 95 6.34 -12.32 -13.85
N PRO A 96 6.96 -12.26 -15.04
CA PRO A 96 7.65 -13.43 -15.61
C PRO A 96 8.72 -14.07 -14.71
N ARG A 97 9.27 -13.32 -13.76
CA ARG A 97 10.23 -13.80 -12.75
C ARG A 97 9.62 -14.16 -11.40
N GLY A 98 8.31 -14.00 -11.21
CA GLY A 98 7.65 -14.22 -9.92
C GLY A 98 6.51 -13.23 -9.70
N SER A 99 6.68 -12.31 -8.75
CA SER A 99 5.67 -11.31 -8.40
C SER A 99 6.24 -9.91 -8.46
N LEU A 100 5.52 -8.99 -9.10
CA LEU A 100 5.79 -7.56 -9.03
C LEU A 100 4.98 -6.96 -7.90
N ILE A 101 5.67 -6.39 -6.92
CA ILE A 101 5.08 -5.53 -5.89
C ILE A 101 5.30 -4.09 -6.33
N THR A 102 4.22 -3.31 -6.36
CA THR A 102 4.26 -1.88 -6.66
C THR A 102 3.64 -1.12 -5.50
N TYR A 103 4.28 -0.03 -5.11
CA TYR A 103 3.80 0.92 -4.13
C TYR A 103 3.67 2.30 -4.80
N ASN A 104 2.45 2.77 -4.89
CA ASN A 104 2.11 4.09 -5.42
C ASN A 104 1.67 5.01 -4.29
N VAL A 105 2.26 6.21 -4.22
CA VAL A 105 1.86 7.27 -3.30
C VAL A 105 1.16 8.36 -4.09
N TYR A 106 -0.04 8.74 -3.64
CA TYR A 106 -0.86 9.78 -4.24
C TYR A 106 -1.09 10.91 -3.24
N ASN A 107 -1.08 12.15 -3.72
CA ASN A 107 -1.59 13.31 -3.01
C ASN A 107 -3.09 13.45 -3.27
N ILE A 108 -3.91 13.25 -2.23
CA ILE A 108 -5.36 13.37 -2.27
C ILE A 108 -5.89 14.67 -1.64
N ALA A 109 -5.01 15.60 -1.23
CA ALA A 109 -5.42 16.82 -0.58
C ALA A 109 -6.22 17.74 -1.55
N PRO A 110 -7.35 18.31 -1.12
CA PRO A 110 -8.15 19.19 -1.97
C PRO A 110 -7.59 20.63 -2.01
N GLY A 111 -7.75 21.29 -3.16
CA GLY A 111 -7.53 22.73 -3.32
C GLY A 111 -6.16 23.21 -2.83
N ILE A 112 -6.15 24.23 -1.97
CA ILE A 112 -4.92 24.82 -1.38
C ILE A 112 -4.14 23.78 -0.55
N GLY A 113 -4.82 22.80 0.02
CA GLY A 113 -4.20 21.70 0.75
C GLY A 113 -3.24 20.88 -0.11
N TRP A 114 -3.47 20.81 -1.43
CA TRP A 114 -2.56 20.14 -2.36
C TRP A 114 -1.18 20.80 -2.37
N TRP A 115 -1.13 22.14 -2.44
CA TRP A 115 0.11 22.90 -2.40
C TRP A 115 0.80 22.79 -1.05
N ALA A 116 0.05 22.89 0.05
CA ALA A 116 0.58 22.72 1.40
C ALA A 116 1.19 21.32 1.61
N ALA A 117 0.57 20.28 1.06
CA ALA A 117 1.06 18.92 1.16
C ALA A 117 2.40 18.72 0.43
N GLN A 118 2.70 19.48 -0.64
CA GLN A 118 4.01 19.40 -1.32
C GLN A 118 5.19 19.78 -0.41
N TRP A 119 4.96 20.70 0.54
CA TRP A 119 5.99 21.10 1.51
C TRP A 119 6.29 20.00 2.53
N VAL A 120 5.28 19.23 2.92
CA VAL A 120 5.41 18.09 3.85
C VAL A 120 5.92 16.82 3.13
N GLN A 121 5.61 16.70 1.83
CA GLN A 121 6.08 15.64 0.92
C GLN A 121 7.53 15.84 0.44
N GLY A 122 8.39 16.47 1.26
CA GLY A 122 9.79 16.70 0.91
C GLY A 122 10.54 15.43 0.49
N ARG A 123 11.71 15.63 -0.14
CA ARG A 123 12.56 14.54 -0.65
C ARG A 123 12.92 13.48 0.39
N GLU A 124 13.01 13.86 1.66
CA GLU A 124 13.33 12.95 2.77
C GLU A 124 12.18 12.01 3.08
N THR A 125 10.94 12.53 3.16
CA THR A 125 9.72 11.72 3.31
C THR A 125 9.62 10.69 2.19
N ALA A 126 9.86 11.13 0.95
CA ALA A 126 9.90 10.24 -0.21
C ALA A 126 10.94 9.14 -0.03
N ARG A 127 12.20 9.49 0.25
CA ARG A 127 13.29 8.53 0.47
C ARG A 127 12.98 7.55 1.61
N GLY A 128 12.43 8.04 2.71
CA GLY A 128 12.03 7.21 3.85
C GLY A 128 10.98 6.17 3.45
N MET A 129 9.92 6.59 2.76
CA MET A 129 8.89 5.68 2.25
C MET A 129 9.43 4.67 1.23
N LYS A 130 10.34 5.08 0.33
CA LYS A 130 11.02 4.16 -0.58
C LYS A 130 11.87 3.13 0.18
N GLY A 131 12.59 3.58 1.20
CA GLY A 131 13.43 2.74 2.06
C GLY A 131 12.62 1.72 2.86
N GLN A 132 11.47 2.13 3.40
CA GLN A 132 10.57 1.23 4.13
C GLN A 132 10.02 0.12 3.22
N LEU A 133 9.55 0.46 2.01
CA LEU A 133 9.11 -0.57 1.07
C LEU A 133 10.26 -1.52 0.72
N GLN A 134 11.44 -0.97 0.43
CA GLN A 134 12.60 -1.78 0.10
C GLN A 134 12.95 -2.77 1.22
N ALA A 135 12.94 -2.31 2.48
CA ALA A 135 13.15 -3.18 3.63
C ALA A 135 12.06 -4.26 3.73
N GLY A 136 10.80 -3.93 3.43
CA GLY A 136 9.71 -4.90 3.35
C GLY A 136 9.91 -5.95 2.26
N LEU A 137 10.34 -5.53 1.07
CA LEU A 137 10.67 -6.44 -0.03
C LEU A 137 11.81 -7.39 0.34
N ASP A 138 12.87 -6.85 0.93
CA ASP A 138 14.04 -7.62 1.36
C ASP A 138 13.65 -8.62 2.47
N ALA A 139 12.77 -8.23 3.39
CA ALA A 139 12.24 -9.11 4.43
C ALA A 139 11.41 -10.26 3.84
N ILE A 140 10.52 -9.98 2.88
CA ILE A 140 9.74 -11.00 2.15
C ILE A 140 10.67 -11.97 1.43
N GLY A 141 11.67 -11.45 0.68
CA GLY A 141 12.65 -12.28 -0.02
C GLY A 141 13.43 -13.19 0.93
N LYS A 142 13.90 -12.64 2.06
CA LYS A 142 14.59 -13.41 3.10
C LYS A 142 13.69 -14.51 3.68
N GLN A 143 12.43 -14.21 3.97
CA GLN A 143 11.49 -15.19 4.53
C GLN A 143 11.17 -16.32 3.55
N LEU A 144 11.13 -16.02 2.24
CA LEU A 144 10.90 -17.01 1.19
C LEU A 144 12.18 -17.71 0.71
N GLY A 145 13.36 -17.23 1.11
CA GLY A 145 14.65 -17.71 0.61
C GLY A 145 14.87 -17.44 -0.88
N CYS A 146 14.29 -16.36 -1.41
CA CYS A 146 14.35 -16.01 -2.84
C CYS A 146 14.97 -14.63 -3.08
N ALA A 147 15.41 -14.41 -4.32
CA ALA A 147 15.99 -13.12 -4.69
C ALA A 147 14.92 -12.03 -4.87
N VAL A 148 15.35 -10.79 -4.64
CA VAL A 148 14.55 -9.58 -4.79
C VAL A 148 15.27 -8.64 -5.75
N PHE A 149 14.57 -8.13 -6.74
CA PHE A 149 15.09 -7.22 -7.73
C PHE A 149 14.38 -5.88 -7.64
N ARG A 150 15.15 -4.79 -7.59
CA ARG A 150 14.56 -3.46 -7.70
C ARG A 150 14.14 -3.22 -9.14
N VAL A 151 12.96 -2.67 -9.32
CA VAL A 151 12.53 -2.10 -10.60
C VAL A 151 12.72 -0.60 -10.47
N SER A 152 13.80 -0.08 -11.06
CA SER A 152 14.06 1.35 -11.11
C SER A 152 12.89 2.04 -11.83
N THR A 153 12.30 3.02 -11.16
CA THR A 153 11.24 3.90 -11.68
C THR A 153 11.81 5.26 -12.03
#